data_AF-A0ABD5R1D7-F1
#
_entry.id   AF-A0ABD5R1D7-F1
#
_cell.length_a   1.000
_cell.length_b   1.000
_cell.length_c   1.000
_cell.angle_alpha   90.00
_cell.angle_beta   90.00
_cell.angle_gamma   90.00
#
_symmetry.space_group_name_H-M   'P 1'
#
loop_
_entity.id
_entity.type
_entity.pdbx_description
1 polymer ?
#
loop_
_entity_poly.entity_id
_entity_poly.type
_entity_poly.pdbx_seq_one_letter_code
_entity_poly.pdbx_strand_id
1 'polypeptide(L)' 'MLLDSLIGAIADAKDTEPDELEVALENYVSTAAIRQLDAHERDSWTLQFDLPNHSVRIVGDGAILVDDTMERTFG' A
#
# COMPACT_ATOMS: atom_id res chain seq x y z
N MET A 1 5.75 6.00 -7.94
CA MET A 1 5.86 4.52 -8.01
C MET A 1 5.05 3.97 -6.87
N LEU A 2 4.07 3.09 -7.14
CA LEU A 2 3.07 2.63 -6.16
C LEU A 2 3.70 2.11 -4.85
N LEU A 3 4.81 1.38 -4.95
CA LEU A 3 5.46 0.77 -3.78
C LEU A 3 5.90 1.81 -2.74
N ASP A 4 6.48 2.93 -3.16
CA ASP A 4 6.94 3.98 -2.24
C ASP A 4 5.76 4.69 -1.57
N SER A 5 4.68 4.91 -2.33
CA SER A 5 3.45 5.51 -1.79
C SER A 5 2.76 4.58 -0.80
N LEU A 6 2.80 3.27 -1.04
CA LEU A 6 2.27 2.25 -0.13
C LEU A 6 3.05 2.20 1.19
N ILE A 7 4.38 2.17 1.11
CA ILE A 7 5.24 2.21 2.32
C ILE A 7 4.94 3.47 3.12
N GLY A 8 4.89 4.63 2.45
CA GLY A 8 4.56 5.90 3.10
C GLY A 8 3.18 5.91 3.77
N ALA A 9 2.15 5.37 3.12
CA ALA A 9 0.81 5.29 3.69
C ALA A 9 0.76 4.43 4.96
N ILE A 10 1.47 3.30 4.95
CA ILE A 10 1.53 2.41 6.12
C ILE A 10 2.33 3.06 7.27
N ALA A 11 3.40 3.79 6.93
CA ALA A 11 4.20 4.54 7.89
C ALA A 11 3.38 5.65 8.55
N ASP A 12 2.65 6.44 7.76
CA ASP A 12 1.76 7.50 8.25
C ASP A 12 0.68 6.94 9.19
N ALA A 13 0.02 5.83 8.81
CA ALA A 13 -0.99 5.18 9.66
C ALA A 13 -0.43 4.58 10.95
N LYS A 14 0.87 4.27 10.98
CA LYS A 14 1.60 3.77 12.16
C LYS A 14 2.30 4.86 12.96
N ASP A 15 2.22 6.11 12.52
CA ASP A 15 2.93 7.26 13.10
C ASP A 15 4.44 6.98 13.27
N THR A 16 5.05 6.47 12.20
CA THR A 16 6.47 6.09 12.15
C THR A 16 7.09 6.49 10.82
N GLU A 17 8.41 6.51 10.71
CA GLU A 17 9.08 6.74 9.43
C GLU A 17 9.09 5.46 8.56
N PRO A 18 9.08 5.60 7.22
CA PRO A 18 9.16 4.45 6.30
C PRO A 18 10.30 3.47 6.58
N ASP A 19 11.46 3.97 7.01
CA ASP A 19 12.65 3.20 7.35
C ASP A 19 12.63 2.62 8.78
N GLU A 20 11.70 3.08 9.62
CA GLU A 20 11.44 2.56 10.97
C GLU A 20 10.35 1.48 10.99
N LEU A 21 9.71 1.20 9.84
CA LEU A 21 8.69 0.15 9.74
C LEU A 21 9.28 -1.22 10.10
N GLU A 22 8.91 -1.73 11.28
CA GLU A 22 9.25 -3.08 11.74
C GLU A 22 8.46 -4.19 11.02
N VAL A 23 7.92 -3.92 9.83
CA VAL A 23 7.15 -4.86 9.01
C VAL A 23 7.74 -4.99 7.61
N ALA A 24 8.12 -6.21 7.25
CA ALA A 24 8.53 -6.51 5.88
C ALA A 24 7.28 -6.77 5.02
N LEU A 25 6.96 -5.86 4.12
CA LEU A 25 5.78 -5.92 3.25
C LEU A 25 5.69 -7.23 2.46
N GLU A 26 6.83 -7.77 2.02
CA GLU A 26 6.91 -9.03 1.29
C GLU A 26 6.35 -10.23 2.04
N ASN A 27 6.25 -10.16 3.38
CA ASN A 27 5.67 -11.22 4.19
C ASN A 27 4.14 -11.26 4.12
N TYR A 28 3.51 -10.16 3.74
CA TYR A 28 2.04 -10.01 3.71
C TYR A 28 1.50 -9.88 2.30
N VAL A 29 2.29 -9.28 1.40
CA VAL A 29 1.91 -9.01 0.02
C VAL A 29 3.12 -9.14 -0.89
N SER A 30 2.92 -9.72 -2.07
CA SER A 30 4.00 -9.84 -3.05
C SER A 30 4.38 -8.46 -3.60
N THR A 31 5.56 -7.97 -3.23
CA THR A 31 6.12 -6.72 -3.76
C THR A 31 6.31 -6.78 -5.28
N ALA A 32 6.55 -7.99 -5.82
CA ALA A 32 6.58 -8.21 -7.27
C ALA A 32 5.20 -8.04 -7.92
N ALA A 33 4.13 -8.50 -7.26
CA ALA A 33 2.76 -8.28 -7.74
C ALA A 33 2.38 -6.79 -7.69
N ILE A 34 2.76 -6.07 -6.63
CA ILE A 34 2.55 -4.61 -6.53
C ILE A 34 3.22 -3.88 -7.70
N ARG A 35 4.45 -4.26 -8.06
CA ARG A 35 5.15 -3.69 -9.23
C ARG A 35 4.47 -4.00 -10.55
N GLN A 36 3.87 -5.18 -10.69
CA GLN A 36 3.09 -5.52 -11.88
C GLN A 36 1.82 -4.68 -11.96
N LEU A 37 1.14 -4.44 -10.83
CA LEU A 37 -0.06 -3.61 -10.75
C LEU A 37 0.22 -2.14 -11.09
N ASP A 38 1.38 -1.60 -10.67
CA ASP A 38 1.83 -0.25 -11.05
C ASP A 38 2.06 -0.11 -12.56
N ALA A 39 2.36 -1.21 -13.26
CA ALA A 39 2.56 -1.24 -14.70
C ALA A 39 1.27 -1.46 -15.51
N HIS A 40 0.15 -1.78 -14.84
CA HIS A 40 -1.16 -1.96 -15.48
C HIS A 40 -1.96 -0.65 -15.47
N GLU A 41 -2.73 -0.41 -16.54
CA GLU A 41 -3.66 0.73 -16.59
C GLU A 41 -4.70 0.62 -15.46
N ARG A 42 -4.93 1.77 -14.83
CA ARG A 42 -5.36 1.97 -13.45
C ARG A 42 -6.83 1.60 -13.14
N ASP A 43 -7.63 1.13 -14.10
CA ASP A 43 -9.08 1.30 -13.95
C ASP A 43 -9.87 0.05 -13.46
N SER A 44 -9.23 -1.09 -13.16
CA SER A 44 -9.98 -2.35 -12.95
C SER A 44 -9.54 -3.27 -11.81
N TRP A 45 -8.60 -2.86 -10.96
CA TRP A 45 -8.11 -3.73 -9.89
C TRP A 45 -8.23 -3.11 -8.50
N THR A 46 -8.34 -3.98 -7.51
CA THR A 46 -8.25 -3.63 -6.09
C THR A 46 -7.42 -4.69 -5.42
N LEU A 47 -6.41 -4.26 -4.66
CA LEU A 47 -5.58 -5.14 -3.83
C LEU A 47 -5.91 -4.85 -2.37
N GLN A 48 -6.26 -5.89 -1.61
CA GLN A 48 -6.47 -5.77 -0.16
C GLN A 48 -5.67 -6.84 0.56
N PHE A 49 -4.96 -6.45 1.61
CA PHE A 49 -4.19 -7.36 2.47
C PHE A 49 -4.14 -6.81 3.90
N ASP A 50 -3.94 -7.71 4.86
CA ASP A 50 -3.89 -7.35 6.27
C ASP A 50 -2.44 -7.36 6.78
N LEU A 51 -2.11 -6.33 7.54
CA LEU A 51 -0.90 -6.20 8.34
C LEU A 51 -1.24 -6.42 9.82
N PRO A 52 -0.24 -6.60 10.70
CA PRO A 52 -0.50 -6.60 12.13
C PRO A 52 -1.15 -5.28 12.54
N ASN A 53 -2.38 -5.38 13.03
CA ASN A 53 -3.23 -4.29 13.52
C ASN A 53 -3.77 -3.31 12.47
N HIS A 54 -3.53 -3.53 11.17
CA HIS A 54 -4.03 -2.65 10.11
C HIS A 54 -4.49 -3.43 8.89
N SER A 55 -5.52 -2.95 8.20
CA SER A 55 -5.92 -3.44 6.88
C SER A 55 -5.53 -2.43 5.80
N VAL A 56 -4.93 -2.90 4.70
CA VAL A 56 -4.49 -2.03 3.61
C VAL A 56 -5.28 -2.36 2.35
N ARG A 57 -5.87 -1.33 1.74
CA ARG A 57 -6.58 -1.42 0.45
C ARG A 57 -5.98 -0.44 -0.55
N ILE A 58 -5.67 -0.93 -1.73
CA ILE A 58 -5.18 -0.16 -2.85
C ILE A 58 -6.19 -0.29 -3.98
N VAL A 59 -6.67 0.83 -4.48
CA VAL A 59 -7.57 0.89 -5.64
C VAL A 59 -6.74 1.33 -6.84
N GLY A 60 -6.96 0.68 -7.98
CA GLY A 60 -6.17 0.94 -9.19
C GLY A 60 -6.20 2.42 -9.61
N ASP A 61 -7.27 3.14 -9.29
CA ASP A 61 -7.46 4.58 -9.59
C ASP A 61 -6.47 5.51 -8.88
N GLY A 62 -5.60 4.96 -8.03
CA GLY A 62 -4.54 5.68 -7.35
C GLY A 62 -4.76 5.82 -5.85
N ALA A 63 -5.87 5.34 -5.27
CA ALA A 63 -6.12 5.46 -3.84
C ALA A 63 -5.43 4.38 -3.00
N ILE A 64 -4.78 4.78 -1.89
CA ILE A 64 -4.26 3.89 -0.85
C ILE A 64 -4.98 4.20 0.46
N LEU A 65 -5.66 3.19 1.00
CA LEU A 65 -6.40 3.26 2.25
C LEU A 65 -5.76 2.34 3.28
N VAL A 66 -5.61 2.83 4.51
CA VAL A 66 -5.25 2.03 5.69
C VAL A 66 -6.39 2.15 6.70
N ASP A 67 -6.91 1.02 7.18
CA ASP A 67 -8.06 0.97 8.09
C ASP A 67 -9.27 1.77 7.58
N ASP A 68 -9.55 1.62 6.28
CA ASP A 68 -10.59 2.34 5.52
C ASP A 68 -10.41 3.89 5.50
N THR A 69 -9.28 4.41 5.97
CA THR A 69 -8.90 5.83 5.89
C THR A 69 -7.95 6.05 4.72
N MET A 70 -8.23 7.03 3.85
CA MET A 70 -7.34 7.37 2.74
C MET A 70 -6.11 8.11 3.27
N GLU A 71 -4.96 7.43 3.23
CA GLU A 71 -3.68 7.98 3.69
C GLU A 71 -2.94 8.68 2.55
N ARG A 72 -2.90 8.06 1.37
CA ARG A 72 -2.15 8.58 0.22
C ARG A 72 -2.81 8.27 -1.12
N THR A 73 -2.37 9.00 -2.12
CA THR A 73 -2.62 8.71 -3.54
C THR A 73 -1.32 8.48 -4.30
N PHE A 74 -1.33 7.58 -5.29
CA PHE A 74 -0.22 7.30 -6.18
C PHE A 74 -0.62 7.61 -7.63
N GLY A 75 0.13 8.49 -8.29
CA GLY A 75 -0.13 8.98 -9.65
C GLY A 75 1.16 9.11 -10.45
#